data_AF-A0A1T0CR74-F1
#
_entry.id   AF-A0A1T0CR74-F1
#
_cell.length_a   1.000
_cell.length_b   1.000
_cell.length_c   1.000
_cell.angle_alpha   90.00
_cell.angle_beta   90.00
_cell.angle_gamma   90.00
#
_symmetry.space_group_name_H-M   'P 1'
#
loop_
_entity.id
_entity.type
_entity.pdbx_description
1 polymer ?
#
loop_
_entity_poly.entity_id
_entity_poly.type
_entity_poly.pdbx_seq_one_letter_code
_entity_poly.pdbx_strand_id
1 'polypeptide(L)' 'MSNARQKATNTYRTKALANIALVISHTEPDVLVALETIMAHHDTSKAGAIKTALVEYAKTLTP' A
#
# COMPACT_ATOMS: atom_id res chain seq x y z
N MET A 1 -4.89 -24.70 -2.84
CA MET A 1 -5.71 -23.74 -2.03
C MET A 1 -6.98 -23.43 -2.80
N SER A 2 -8.16 -23.47 -2.16
CA SER A 2 -9.43 -23.13 -2.84
C SER A 2 -9.44 -21.67 -3.29
N ASN A 3 -9.88 -21.41 -4.53
CA ASN A 3 -10.01 -20.06 -5.13
C ASN A 3 -10.78 -19.08 -4.22
N ALA A 4 -11.73 -19.57 -3.43
CA ALA A 4 -12.50 -18.76 -2.48
C ALA A 4 -11.64 -18.24 -1.32
N ARG A 5 -10.70 -19.06 -0.80
CA ARG A 5 -9.77 -18.64 0.26
C ARG A 5 -8.78 -17.60 -0.24
N GLN A 6 -8.25 -17.74 -1.46
CA GLN A 6 -7.36 -16.73 -2.05
C GLN A 6 -8.08 -15.38 -2.26
N LYS A 7 -9.32 -15.41 -2.76
CA LYS A 7 -10.14 -14.20 -2.93
C LYS A 7 -10.43 -13.50 -1.60
N ALA A 8 -10.76 -14.25 -0.55
CA ALA A 8 -10.97 -13.70 0.79
C ALA A 8 -9.68 -13.07 1.33
N THR A 9 -8.55 -13.76 1.25
CA THR A 9 -7.25 -13.25 1.69
C THR A 9 -6.86 -11.95 0.98
N ASN A 10 -7.06 -11.89 -0.35
CA ASN A 10 -6.79 -10.66 -1.10
C ASN A 10 -7.70 -9.51 -0.66
N THR A 11 -8.99 -9.79 -0.39
CA THR A 11 -9.94 -8.79 0.09
C THR A 11 -9.54 -8.22 1.45
N TYR A 12 -9.14 -9.08 2.40
CA TYR A 12 -8.67 -8.64 3.72
C TYR A 12 -7.37 -7.84 3.63
N ARG A 13 -6.43 -8.25 2.78
CA ARG A 13 -5.19 -7.50 2.52
C ARG A 13 -5.48 -6.09 1.98
N THR A 14 -6.37 -5.97 1.01
CA THR A 14 -6.77 -4.65 0.46
C THR A 14 -7.40 -3.76 1.52
N LYS A 15 -8.27 -4.30 2.37
CA LYS A 15 -8.88 -3.55 3.48
C LYS A 15 -7.85 -3.07 4.51
N ALA A 16 -6.88 -3.91 4.88
CA ALA A 16 -5.82 -3.54 5.81
C ALA A 16 -4.97 -2.39 5.25
N LEU A 17 -4.60 -2.45 3.96
CA LEU A 17 -3.86 -1.39 3.29
C LEU A 17 -4.65 -0.07 3.23
N ALA A 18 -5.97 -0.13 3.00
CA ALA A 18 -6.82 1.05 3.02
C ALA A 18 -6.92 1.69 4.42
N ASN A 19 -6.98 0.89 5.49
CA ASN A 19 -6.96 1.41 6.87
C ASN A 19 -5.62 2.07 7.21
N ILE A 20 -4.50 1.46 6.81
CA ILE A 20 -3.16 2.04 6.96
C ILE A 20 -3.09 3.38 6.22
N ALA A 21 -3.63 3.43 4.99
CA ALA A 21 -3.69 4.65 4.21
C ALA A 21 -4.44 5.79 4.90
N LEU A 22 -5.55 5.47 5.57
CA LEU A 22 -6.41 6.42 6.28
C LEU A 22 -5.77 6.93 7.56
N VAL A 23 -5.03 6.07 8.28
CA VAL A 23 -4.25 6.47 9.46
C VAL A 23 -3.11 7.38 9.05
N ILE A 24 -2.31 6.97 8.05
CA ILE A 24 -1.17 7.74 7.55
C ILE A 24 -1.59 9.14 7.07
N SER A 25 -2.71 9.25 6.34
CA SER A 25 -3.19 10.55 5.85
C SER A 25 -3.55 11.56 6.93
N HIS A 26 -3.79 11.14 8.17
CA HIS A 26 -4.16 12.02 9.26
C HIS A 26 -3.01 12.31 10.24
N THR A 27 -2.00 11.46 10.29
CA THR A 27 -0.92 11.60 11.29
C THR A 27 0.40 12.06 10.69
N GLU A 28 0.65 11.81 9.41
CA GLU A 28 1.95 12.08 8.77
C GLU A 28 1.78 12.71 7.38
N PRO A 29 1.76 14.05 7.28
CA PRO A 29 1.52 14.75 6.02
C PRO A 29 2.59 14.48 4.96
N ASP A 30 3.86 14.32 5.37
CA ASP A 30 4.97 14.04 4.44
C ASP A 30 4.81 12.67 3.77
N VAL A 31 4.31 11.68 4.51
CA VAL A 31 4.04 10.35 3.96
C VAL A 31 2.83 10.38 3.01
N LEU A 32 1.82 11.21 3.29
CA LEU A 32 0.70 11.41 2.37
C LEU A 32 1.18 11.99 1.02
N VAL A 33 2.02 13.03 1.06
CA VAL A 33 2.60 13.64 -0.15
C VAL A 33 3.43 12.62 -0.95
N ALA A 34 4.24 11.81 -0.27
CA ALA A 34 5.01 10.74 -0.90
C ALA A 34 4.09 9.70 -1.57
N LEU A 35 3.02 9.28 -0.90
CA LEU A 35 2.05 8.33 -1.46
C LEU A 35 1.30 8.90 -2.67
N GLU A 36 0.91 10.17 -2.63
CA GLU A 36 0.27 10.85 -3.77
C GLU A 36 1.21 10.93 -4.97
N THR A 37 2.49 11.19 -4.73
CA THR A 37 3.53 11.18 -5.76
C THR A 37 3.67 9.79 -6.39
N ILE A 38 3.73 8.74 -5.58
CA ILE A 38 3.80 7.35 -6.06
C ILE A 38 2.54 6.97 -6.85
N MET A 39 1.36 7.39 -6.40
CA MET A 39 0.10 7.16 -7.12
C MET A 39 0.14 7.80 -8.52
N ALA A 40 0.61 9.04 -8.62
CA ALA A 40 0.73 9.77 -9.89
C ALA A 40 1.77 9.12 -10.82
N HIS A 41 2.91 8.68 -10.29
CA HIS A 41 3.97 8.05 -11.08
C HIS A 41 3.63 6.66 -11.61
N HIS A 42 2.84 5.88 -10.85
CA HIS A 42 2.56 4.47 -11.17
C HIS A 42 1.13 4.20 -11.60
N ASP A 43 0.30 5.24 -11.78
CA ASP A 43 -1.14 5.17 -12.09
C ASP A 43 -1.84 4.10 -11.24
N THR A 44 -1.77 4.25 -9.92
CA THR A 44 -2.23 3.22 -8.97
C THR A 44 -3.07 3.78 -7.85
N SER A 45 -3.88 2.90 -7.25
CA SER A 45 -4.65 3.21 -6.05
C SER A 45 -3.74 3.48 -4.85
N LYS A 46 -4.24 4.18 -3.83
CA LYS A 46 -3.49 4.43 -2.58
C LYS A 46 -2.94 3.16 -1.93
N ALA A 47 -3.70 2.05 -1.97
CA ALA A 47 -3.23 0.74 -1.50
C ALA A 47 -2.09 0.17 -2.36
N GLY A 48 -2.13 0.42 -3.68
CA GLY A 48 -1.04 0.09 -4.60
C GLY A 48 0.22 0.90 -4.32
N ALA A 49 0.08 2.21 -4.05
CA ALA A 49 1.20 3.08 -3.69
C ALA A 49 1.87 2.65 -2.37
N ILE A 50 1.10 2.29 -1.34
CA ILE A 50 1.64 1.74 -0.08
C ILE A 50 2.41 0.44 -0.35
N LYS A 51 1.86 -0.45 -1.19
CA LYS A 51 2.56 -1.67 -1.56
C LYS A 51 3.88 -1.36 -2.26
N THR A 52 3.90 -0.42 -3.21
CA THR A 52 5.11 -0.01 -3.92
C THR A 52 6.16 0.55 -2.95
N ALA A 53 5.77 1.48 -2.07
CA ALA A 53 6.67 2.05 -1.06
C ALA A 53 7.29 0.99 -0.16
N LEU A 54 6.51 0.01 0.32
CA LEU A 54 7.01 -1.09 1.14
C LEU A 54 7.98 -2.00 0.38
N VAL A 55 7.69 -2.29 -0.89
CA VAL A 55 8.57 -3.11 -1.73
C VAL A 55 9.89 -2.39 -2.00
N GLU A 56 9.87 -1.09 -2.26
CA GLU A 56 11.08 -0.30 -2.47
C GLU A 56 11.93 -0.19 -1.20
N TYR A 57 11.30 0.06 -0.05
CA TYR A 57 12.00 0.04 1.22
C TYR A 57 12.62 -1.34 1.51
N ALA A 58 11.90 -2.43 1.26
CA ALA A 58 12.44 -3.79 1.43
C ALA A 58 13.70 -4.03 0.57
N LYS A 59 13.75 -3.51 -0.66
CA LYS A 59 14.96 -3.57 -1.50
C LYS A 59 16.16 -2.86 -0.87
N THR A 60 15.94 -1.76 -0.14
CA THR A 60 17.04 -1.06 0.55
C THR A 60 17.58 -1.82 1.76
N LEU A 61 16.79 -2.73 2.32
CA LEU A 61 17.17 -3.56 3.46
C LEU A 61 17.85 -4.88 3.06
N THR A 62 17.73 -5.28 1.80
CA THR A 62 18.29 -6.55 1.31
C THR A 62 19.54 -6.22 0.47
N PRO A 63 20.76 -6.56 0.92
CA PRO A 63 22.01 -6.26 0.21
C PRO A 63 22.16 -7.02 -1.12
#